data_AF-A0A418R7B8-F1
#
_entry.id   AF-A0A418R7B8-F1
#
_cell.length_a   1.000
_cell.length_b   1.000
_cell.length_c   1.000
_cell.angle_alpha   90.00
_cell.angle_beta   90.00
_cell.angle_gamma   90.00
#
_symmetry.space_group_name_H-M   'P 1'
#
loop_
_entity.id
_entity.type
_entity.pdbx_description
1 polymer ?
#
loop_
_entity_poly.entity_id
_entity_poly.type
_entity_poly.pdbx_seq_one_letter_code
_entity_poly.pdbx_strand_id
1 'polypeptide(L)' 'MEIVLEVPDKDVARVLELVRGIKRVKVKSPSKTPTAADLRLMESLREAGRELARIKRGEKVGRPADELLKELLADQKDGV' A
#
# COMPACT_ATOMS: atom_id res chain seq x y z
N MET A 1 33.96 13.35 -14.68
CA MET A 1 33.55 14.12 -13.48
C MET A 1 32.08 13.83 -13.25
N GLU A 2 31.73 13.30 -12.09
CA GLU A 2 30.36 12.96 -11.69
C GLU A 2 29.89 14.00 -10.67
N ILE A 3 28.72 14.61 -10.89
CA ILE A 3 28.12 15.58 -9.97
C ILE A 3 26.91 14.90 -9.36
N VAL A 4 26.97 14.65 -8.05
CA VAL A 4 25.86 14.09 -7.28
C VAL A 4 25.15 15.26 -6.59
N LEU A 5 23.86 15.46 -6.91
CA LEU A 5 23.02 16.50 -6.32
C LEU A 5 22.00 15.83 -5.41
N GLU A 6 22.11 16.08 -4.11
CA GLU A 6 21.11 15.68 -3.12
C GLU A 6 20.06 16.78 -3.02
N VAL A 7 18.82 16.46 -3.37
CA VAL A 7 17.71 17.42 -3.42
C VAL A 7 16.59 16.95 -2.49
N PRO A 8 16.06 17.83 -1.62
CA PRO A 8 14.90 17.51 -0.78
C PRO A 8 13.66 17.20 -1.62
N ASP A 9 12.87 16.19 -1.21
CA ASP A 9 11.70 15.67 -1.95
C ASP A 9 10.71 16.73 -2.44
N LYS A 10 10.56 17.83 -1.69
CA LYS A 10 9.64 18.93 -2.03
C LYS A 10 10.01 19.64 -3.33
N ASP A 11 11.30 19.68 -3.68
CA ASP A 11 11.83 20.41 -4.83
C ASP A 11 12.30 19.50 -5.97
N VAL A 12 12.23 18.17 -5.78
CA VAL A 12 12.68 17.15 -6.75
C VAL A 12 12.01 17.32 -8.11
N ALA A 13 10.70 17.61 -8.15
CA ALA A 13 9.98 17.78 -9.42
C ALA A 13 10.52 18.96 -10.25
N ARG A 14 10.78 20.10 -9.60
CA ARG A 14 11.29 21.32 -10.25
C ARG A 14 12.75 21.12 -10.70
N VAL A 15 13.58 20.47 -9.89
CA VAL A 15 14.98 20.19 -10.26
C VAL A 15 15.06 19.17 -11.39
N LEU A 16 14.19 18.16 -11.41
CA LEU A 16 14.07 17.19 -12.49
C LEU A 16 13.72 17.83 -13.84
N GLU A 17 12.83 18.83 -13.86
CA GLU A 17 12.49 19.57 -15.08
C GLU A 17 13.68 20.36 -15.62
N LEU A 18 14.41 21.07 -14.75
CA LEU A 18 15.61 21.83 -15.12
C LEU A 18 16.71 20.91 -15.67
N VAL A 19 16.88 19.74 -15.07
CA VAL A 19 17.90 18.76 -15.43
C VAL A 19 17.53 17.97 -16.69
N ARG A 20 16.25 17.74 -16.97
CA ARG A 20 15.76 17.08 -18.20
C ARG A 20 16.22 17.79 -19.48
N GLY A 21 16.45 19.10 -19.44
CA GLY A 21 17.00 19.87 -20.56
C GLY A 21 18.48 19.60 -20.85
N ILE A 22 19.21 18.94 -19.94
CA ILE A 22 20.65 18.70 -20.04
C ILE A 22 20.89 17.22 -20.41
N LYS A 23 21.38 16.99 -21.63
CA LYS A 23 21.52 15.69 -22.32
C LYS A 23 22.39 14.62 -21.60
N ARG A 24 22.96 14.90 -20.41
CA ARG A 24 23.97 14.04 -19.74
C ARG A 24 23.77 13.82 -18.23
N VAL A 25 22.59 14.07 -17.68
CA VAL A 25 22.36 13.84 -16.24
C VAL A 25 21.54 12.56 -16.03
N LYS A 26 22.17 11.54 -15.43
CA LYS A 26 21.52 10.31 -15.02
C LYS A 26 20.92 10.51 -13.64
N VAL A 27 19.64 10.87 -13.58
CA VAL A 27 18.94 11.00 -12.30
C VAL A 27 18.65 9.60 -11.77
N LYS A 28 19.30 9.22 -10.67
CA LYS A 28 18.88 8.07 -9.87
C LYS A 28 17.87 8.60 -8.86
N SER A 29 16.59 8.39 -9.12
CA SER A 29 15.57 8.64 -8.10
C SER A 29 15.92 7.81 -6.87
N PRO A 30 15.92 8.39 -5.65
CA PRO A 30 16.10 7.61 -4.45
C PRO A 30 15.00 6.54 -4.45
N SER A 31 15.38 5.27 -4.31
CA SER A 31 14.41 4.19 -4.15
C SER A 31 13.53 4.56 -2.97
N LYS A 32 12.23 4.75 -3.20
CA LYS A 32 11.30 5.00 -2.11
C LYS A 32 11.38 3.80 -1.18
N THR A 33 12.03 3.99 -0.03
CA THR A 33 12.04 2.98 1.02
C THR A 33 10.58 2.75 1.38
N PRO A 34 10.08 1.51 1.29
CA PRO A 34 8.67 1.24 1.58
C PRO A 34 8.36 1.71 3.00
N THR A 35 7.30 2.49 3.12
CA THR A 35 6.86 3.00 4.41
C THR A 35 6.24 1.86 5.22
N ALA A 36 6.12 2.04 6.54
CA ALA A 36 5.42 1.08 7.39
C ALA A 36 3.96 0.86 6.95
N ALA A 37 3.32 1.87 6.35
CA ALA A 37 1.99 1.74 5.76
C ALA A 37 1.98 0.85 4.51
N ASP A 38 2.99 0.99 3.65
CA ASP A 38 3.14 0.15 2.45
C ASP A 38 3.37 -1.32 2.82
N LEU A 39 4.13 -1.58 3.88
CA LEU A 39 4.36 -2.94 4.39
C LEU A 39 3.06 -3.56 4.93
N ARG A 40 2.29 -2.82 5.72
CA ARG A 40 0.98 -3.28 6.23
C ARG A 40 -0.01 -3.54 5.10
N LEU A 41 -0.02 -2.70 4.06
CA LEU A 41 -0.86 -2.91 2.88
C LEU A 41 -0.45 -4.16 2.11
N MET A 42 0.84 -4.43 1.96
CA MET A 42 1.35 -5.65 1.33
C MET A 42 0.97 -6.91 2.11
N GLU A 43 0.99 -6.84 3.44
CA GLU A 43 0.54 -7.94 4.31
C GLU A 43 -0.96 -8.21 4.15
N SER A 44 -1.80 -7.17 4.18
CA SER A 44 -3.25 -7.32 4.03
C SER A 44 -3.64 -7.86 2.65
N LEU A 45 -2.98 -7.39 1.58
CA LEU A 45 -3.17 -7.92 0.22
C LEU A 45 -2.78 -9.39 0.14
N ARG A 46 -1.73 -9.80 0.83
CA ARG A 46 -1.29 -11.20 0.86
C ARG A 46 -2.30 -12.08 1.59
N GLU A 47 -2.88 -11.62 2.69
CA GLU A 47 -3.94 -12.34 3.42
C GLU A 47 -5.19 -12.50 2.56
N ALA A 48 -5.68 -11.42 1.95
CA ALA A 48 -6.81 -11.45 1.04
C ALA A 48 -6.59 -12.42 -0.14
N GLY A 49 -5.37 -12.45 -0.70
CA GLY A 49 -5.00 -13.39 -1.76
C GLY A 49 -5.06 -14.86 -1.31
N ARG A 50 -4.66 -15.17 -0.08
CA ARG A 50 -4.76 -16.53 0.47
C ARG A 50 -6.20 -16.94 0.71
N GLU A 51 -7.03 -16.03 1.22
CA GLU A 51 -8.46 -16.26 1.42
C GLU A 51 -9.17 -16.54 0.09
N LEU A 52 -8.88 -15.75 -0.94
CA LEU A 52 -9.44 -15.96 -2.28
C LEU A 52 -8.99 -17.30 -2.88
N ALA A 53 -7.75 -17.72 -2.63
CA ALA A 53 -7.27 -19.05 -3.04
C ALA A 53 -8.01 -20.19 -2.33
N ARG A 54 -8.36 -20.04 -1.05
CA ARG A 54 -9.17 -21.01 -0.29
C ARG A 54 -10.60 -21.09 -0.83
N ILE A 55 -11.23 -19.94 -1.09
CA ILE A 55 -12.56 -19.86 -1.72
C ILE A 55 -12.54 -20.55 -3.09
N LYS A 56 -11.51 -20.31 -3.91
CA LYS A 56 -11.36 -20.96 -5.21
C LYS A 56 -11.22 -22.49 -5.11
N ARG A 57 -10.68 -23.01 -4.01
CA ARG A 57 -10.61 -24.46 -3.71
C ARG A 57 -11.93 -25.03 -3.17
N GLY A 58 -12.98 -24.21 -3.01
CA GLY A 58 -14.26 -24.62 -2.46
C GLY A 58 -14.27 -24.71 -0.94
N GLU A 59 -13.23 -24.21 -0.26
CA GLU A 59 -13.25 -24.07 1.20
C GLU A 59 -14.29 -23.01 1.57
N LYS A 60 -15.18 -23.32 2.52
CA LYS A 60 -16.04 -22.30 3.12
C LYS A 60 -15.17 -21.42 3.99
N VAL A 61 -14.93 -20.20 3.53
CA VAL A 61 -14.20 -19.16 4.26
C VAL A 61 -15.16 -18.06 4.64
N GLY A 62 -15.02 -17.54 5.86
CA GLY A 62 -15.94 -16.57 6.45
C GLY A 62 -16.82 -17.17 7.53
N ARG A 63 -17.32 -16.28 8.40
CA ARG A 63 -18.28 -16.63 9.45
C ARG A 63 -19.68 -16.79 8.84
N PRO A 64 -20.55 -17.67 9.40
CA PRO A 64 -21.95 -17.74 9.00
C PRO A 64 -22.62 -16.36 9.08
N ALA A 65 -23.46 -16.04 8.08
CA ALA A 65 -24.18 -14.77 8.05
C ALA A 65 -25.04 -14.54 9.31
N ASP A 66 -25.55 -15.63 9.91
CA ASP A 66 -26.35 -15.59 11.14
C ASP A 66 -25.53 -15.16 12.36
N GLU A 67 -24.25 -15.50 12.43
CA GLU A 67 -23.35 -15.06 13.50
C GLU A 67 -23.03 -13.57 13.36
N LEU A 68 -22.75 -13.13 12.13
CA LEU A 68 -22.52 -11.72 11.82
C LEU A 68 -23.75 -10.87 12.12
N LEU A 69 -24.95 -11.36 11.79
CA LEU A 69 -26.21 -10.68 12.10
C LEU A 69 -26.44 -10.56 13.61
N LYS A 70 -26.11 -11.60 14.39
CA LYS A 70 -26.21 -11.55 15.86
C LYS A 70 -25.27 -10.53 16.46
N GLU A 71 -24.02 -10.48 16.00
CA GLU A 71 -23.04 -9.46 16.44
C GLU A 71 -23.54 -8.05 16.13
N LEU A 72 -23.99 -7.79 14.89
CA LEU A 72 -24.50 -6.49 14.48
C LEU A 72 -25.74 -6.04 15.29
N LEU A 73 -26.64 -6.98 15.63
CA LEU A 73 -27.81 -6.70 16.47
C LEU A 73 -27.44 -6.49 17.94
N ALA A 74 -26.36 -7.12 18.43
CA ALA A 74 -25.85 -6.90 19.78
C ALA A 74 -25.20 -5.52 19.88
N ASP A 75 -24.33 -5.15 18.94
CA ASP A 75 -23.71 -3.83 18.86
C ASP A 75 -24.76 -2.70 18.75
N GLN A 76 -25.87 -2.94 18.05
CA GLN A 76 -26.99 -1.99 17.98
C GLN A 76 -27.74 -1.85 19.32
N LYS A 77 -27.77 -2.90 20.15
CA LYS A 77 -28.46 -2.90 21.45
C LYS A 77 -27.61 -2.32 22.57
N ASP A 78 -26.29 -2.49 22.50
CA ASP A 78 -25.35 -1.97 23.51
C ASP A 78 -24.98 -0.48 23.27
N GLY A 79 -25.39 0.08 22.13
CA GLY A 79 -25.22 1.49 21.75
C GLY A 79 -26.41 2.41 22.09
N VAL A 80 -27.38 1.97 22.90
CA VAL A 80 -28.53 2.77 23.39
C VAL A 80 -28.42 3.00 24.89
#